data_AF-A0A4Q2URP5-F1
#
_entry.id   AF-A0A4Q2URP5-F1
#
_cell.length_a   1.000
_cell.length_b   1.000
_cell.length_c   1.000
_cell.angle_alpha   90.00
_cell.angle_beta   90.00
_cell.angle_gamma   90.00
#
_symmetry.space_group_name_H-M   'P 1'
#
loop_
_entity.id
_entity.type
_entity.pdbx_description
1 polymer ?
#
loop_
_entity_poly.entity_id
_entity_poly.type
_entity_poly.pdbx_seq_one_letter_code
_entity_poly.pdbx_strand_id
1 'polypeptide(L)'
;MDLSKLFGLITPLVLLSLMGLIMILYGFVDMKQENNVLQFFFGIPLMAGALGLHWLVRRAVRYDTRYVWIIESIMVAFMWYAFNHS
;
A
#
# COMPACT_ATOMS: atom_id res chain seq x y z
N MET A 1 -2.07 -4.51 -25.43
CA MET A 1 -1.80 -4.12 -24.03
C MET A 1 -1.39 -5.37 -23.30
N ASP A 2 -0.19 -5.41 -22.73
CA ASP A 2 0.38 -6.61 -22.14
C ASP A 2 -0.17 -6.76 -20.72
N LEU A 3 -1.08 -7.72 -20.50
CA LEU A 3 -1.76 -7.93 -19.21
C LEU A 3 -0.76 -8.08 -18.06
N SER A 4 0.42 -8.64 -18.34
CA SER A 4 1.54 -8.78 -17.40
C SER A 4 1.98 -7.45 -16.77
N LYS A 5 2.01 -6.37 -17.55
CA LYS A 5 2.39 -5.02 -17.07
C LYS A 5 1.32 -4.43 -16.16
N LEU A 6 0.05 -4.72 -16.45
CA LEU A 6 -1.08 -4.25 -15.64
C LEU A 6 -1.07 -4.93 -14.26
N PHE A 7 -0.92 -6.26 -14.23
CA PHE A 7 -0.79 -7.02 -12.98
C PHE A 7 0.48 -6.68 -12.20
N GLY A 8 1.55 -6.27 -12.88
CA GLY A 8 2.78 -5.80 -12.24
C GLY A 8 2.69 -4.40 -11.61
N LEU A 9 1.62 -3.65 -11.90
CA LEU A 9 1.38 -2.29 -11.39
C LEU A 9 0.25 -2.25 -10.35
N ILE A 10 -0.74 -3.14 -10.47
CA ILE A 10 -1.88 -3.23 -9.55
C ILE A 10 -1.63 -4.39 -8.57
N THR A 11 -0.61 -4.30 -7.71
CA THR A 11 -0.34 -5.34 -6.70
C THR A 11 -0.93 -4.95 -5.34
N PRO A 12 -1.17 -5.91 -4.42
CA PRO A 12 -1.84 -5.62 -3.14
C PRO A 12 -1.17 -4.51 -2.31
N LEU A 13 0.16 -4.47 -2.22
CA LEU A 13 0.85 -3.40 -1.47
C LEU A 13 0.80 -2.05 -2.20
N VAL A 14 0.77 -2.03 -3.54
CA VAL A 14 0.57 -0.78 -4.29
C VAL A 14 -0.84 -0.24 -4.05
N LEU A 15 -1.85 -1.10 -4.03
CA LEU A 15 -3.22 -0.70 -3.67
C LEU A 15 -3.30 -0.13 -2.26
N LEU A 16 -2.62 -0.75 -1.28
CA LEU A 16 -2.53 -0.23 0.08
C LEU A 16 -1.81 1.13 0.13
N SER A 17 -0.76 1.30 -0.67
CA SER A 17 -0.08 2.59 -0.79
C SER A 17 -0.99 3.68 -1.36
N LEU A 18 -1.80 3.35 -2.36
CA LEU A 18 -2.80 4.28 -2.92
C LEU A 18 -3.81 4.72 -1.86
N MET A 19 -4.21 3.85 -0.92
CA MET A 19 -5.04 4.27 0.22
C MET A 19 -4.32 5.31 1.08
N GLY A 20 -3.04 5.11 1.38
CA GLY A 20 -2.22 6.10 2.09
C GLY A 20 -2.13 7.43 1.34
N LEU A 21 -1.96 7.39 0.02
CA LEU A 21 -1.98 8.58 -0.84
C LEU A 21 -3.32 9.31 -0.77
N ILE A 22 -4.44 8.58 -0.82
CA ILE A 22 -5.79 9.17 -0.72
C ILE A 22 -5.97 9.87 0.64
N MET A 23 -5.51 9.27 1.74
CA MET A 23 -5.55 9.91 3.07
C MET A 23 -4.77 11.24 3.09
N ILE A 24 -3.57 11.25 2.53
CA ILE A 24 -2.73 12.46 2.42
C ILE A 24 -3.45 13.53 1.60
N LEU A 25 -3.98 13.17 0.42
CA LEU A 25 -4.68 14.11 -0.45
C LEU A 25 -5.93 14.68 0.22
N TYR A 26 -6.69 13.85 0.94
CA TYR A 26 -7.86 14.32 1.67
C TYR A 26 -7.49 15.32 2.78
N GLY A 27 -6.38 15.06 3.50
CA GLY A 27 -5.84 15.98 4.50
C GLY A 27 -5.38 17.32 3.92
N PHE A 28 -4.98 17.35 2.64
CA PHE A 28 -4.66 18.58 1.91
C PHE A 28 -5.90 19.35 1.44
N VAL A 29 -6.95 18.64 1.02
CA VAL A 29 -8.18 19.26 0.49
C VAL A 29 -8.97 19.96 1.59
N ASP A 30 -9.02 19.37 2.80
CA ASP A 30 -9.72 19.95 3.94
C ASP A 30 -8.79 20.14 5.15
N MET A 31 -7.89 21.13 5.05
CA MET A 31 -6.92 21.44 6.10
C MET A 31 -7.53 21.95 7.41
N LYS A 32 -8.83 22.28 7.43
CA LYS A 32 -9.51 22.79 8.62
C LYS A 32 -10.15 21.69 9.46
N GLN A 33 -10.21 20.45 8.96
CA GLN A 33 -10.64 19.32 9.76
C GLN A 33 -9.64 19.02 10.87
N GLU A 34 -10.14 18.81 12.09
CA GLU A 34 -9.34 18.40 13.26
C GLU A 34 -8.54 17.11 12.99
N ASN A 35 -9.01 16.26 12.07
CA ASN A 35 -8.39 15.00 11.70
C ASN A 35 -7.35 15.10 10.58
N ASN A 36 -7.06 16.29 10.02
CA ASN A 36 -6.12 16.41 8.91
C ASN A 36 -4.71 15.92 9.29
N VAL A 37 -4.23 16.29 10.48
CA VAL A 37 -2.92 15.88 11.00
C VAL A 37 -2.88 14.37 11.15
N LEU A 38 -3.98 13.78 11.60
CA LEU A 38 -4.12 12.33 11.77
C LEU A 38 -4.02 11.61 10.42
N GLN A 39 -4.67 12.14 9.39
CA GLN A 39 -4.62 11.58 8.04
C GLN A 39 -3.20 11.64 7.45
N PHE A 40 -2.43 12.70 7.69
CA PHE A 40 -1.02 12.75 7.30
C PHE A 40 -0.16 11.80 8.10
N PHE A 41 -0.35 11.78 9.43
CA PHE A 41 0.44 10.98 10.35
C PHE A 41 0.33 9.48 10.06
N PHE A 42 -0.85 9.01 9.63
CA PHE A 42 -1.04 7.63 9.21
C PHE A 42 -0.80 7.42 7.71
N GLY A 43 -1.21 8.37 6.87
CA GLY A 43 -1.13 8.25 5.41
C GLY A 43 0.30 8.20 4.88
N ILE A 44 1.22 9.01 5.42
CA ILE A 44 2.63 9.01 4.98
C ILE A 44 3.33 7.69 5.31
N PRO A 45 3.31 7.18 6.56
CA PRO A 45 3.88 5.87 6.87
C PRO A 45 3.20 4.73 6.11
N LEU A 46 1.88 4.77 5.92
CA LEU A 46 1.18 3.74 5.15
C LEU A 46 1.63 3.72 3.69
N MET A 47 1.65 4.90 3.03
CA MET A 47 2.06 5.02 1.63
C MET A 47 3.52 4.61 1.43
N ALA A 48 4.43 5.18 2.22
CA ALA A 48 5.87 4.95 2.11
C ALA A 48 6.24 3.52 2.54
N GLY A 49 5.66 3.03 3.63
CA GLY A 49 5.87 1.68 4.13
C GLY A 49 5.40 0.62 3.13
N ALA A 50 4.21 0.79 2.55
CA ALA A 50 3.68 -0.14 1.56
C ALA A 50 4.52 -0.13 0.27
N LEU A 51 4.96 1.03 -0.23
CA LEU A 51 5.86 1.10 -1.40
C LEU A 51 7.24 0.51 -1.11
N GLY A 52 7.79 0.79 0.08
CA GLY A 52 9.07 0.23 0.51
C GLY A 52 9.01 -1.30 0.57
N LEU A 53 7.97 -1.86 1.19
CA LEU A 53 7.75 -3.31 1.25
C LEU A 53 7.50 -3.90 -0.15
N HIS A 54 6.70 -3.24 -0.98
CA HIS A 54 6.49 -3.67 -2.38
C HIS A 54 7.81 -3.79 -3.13
N TRP A 55 8.66 -2.77 -3.03
CA TRP A 55 9.98 -2.77 -3.67
C TRP A 55 10.88 -3.90 -3.16
N LEU A 56 10.89 -4.14 -1.84
CA LEU A 56 11.65 -5.23 -1.22
C LEU A 56 11.15 -6.61 -1.70
N VAL A 57 9.84 -6.84 -1.72
CA VAL A 57 9.25 -8.09 -2.20
C VAL A 57 9.60 -8.31 -3.67
N ARG A 58 9.40 -7.30 -4.53
CA ARG A 58 9.79 -7.35 -5.95
C ARG A 58 11.25 -7.75 -6.13
N ARG A 59 12.14 -7.16 -5.32
CA ARG A 59 13.58 -7.44 -5.37
C ARG A 59 13.89 -8.87 -4.94
N ALA A 60 13.24 -9.35 -3.87
CA ALA A 60 13.44 -10.69 -3.32
C ALA A 60 13.01 -11.79 -4.31
N VAL A 61 11.90 -11.59 -5.03
CA VAL A 61 11.36 -12.57 -6.00
C VAL A 61 11.82 -12.33 -7.44
N ARG A 62 12.86 -11.52 -7.64
CA ARG A 62 13.45 -11.22 -8.96
C ARG A 62 12.42 -10.72 -9.99
N TYR A 63 11.47 -9.90 -9.55
CA TYR A 63 10.42 -9.31 -10.39
C TYR A 63 9.42 -10.30 -11.03
N ASP A 64 9.36 -11.58 -10.59
CA ASP A 64 8.27 -12.47 -11.02
C ASP A 64 6.94 -12.03 -10.39
N THR A 65 6.06 -11.51 -11.24
CA THR A 65 4.79 -10.90 -10.85
C THR A 65 3.88 -11.87 -10.09
N ARG A 66 3.92 -13.18 -10.39
CA ARG A 66 3.08 -14.17 -9.72
C ARG A 66 3.46 -14.32 -8.25
N TYR A 67 4.76 -14.40 -7.97
CA TYR A 67 5.25 -14.51 -6.60
C TYR A 67 5.03 -13.21 -5.80
N VAL A 68 5.18 -12.05 -6.44
CA VAL A 68 4.83 -10.76 -5.81
C VAL A 68 3.37 -10.78 -5.34
N TRP A 69 2.44 -11.17 -6.21
CA TRP A 69 1.03 -11.25 -5.86
C TRP A 69 0.74 -12.18 -4.69
N ILE A 70 1.31 -13.38 -4.68
CA ILE A 70 1.10 -14.36 -3.62
C ILE A 70 1.61 -13.81 -2.28
N ILE A 71 2.85 -13.33 -2.25
CA ILE A 71 3.48 -12.84 -1.01
C ILE A 71 2.75 -11.60 -0.49
N GLU A 72 2.47 -10.63 -1.36
CA GLU A 72 1.80 -9.40 -0.96
C GLU A 72 0.37 -9.65 -0.47
N SER A 73 -0.37 -10.58 -1.10
CA SER A 73 -1.71 -10.94 -0.64
C SER A 73 -1.68 -11.55 0.76
N ILE A 74 -0.71 -12.43 1.03
CA ILE A 74 -0.51 -13.03 2.35
C ILE A 74 -0.15 -11.95 3.38
N MET A 75 0.78 -11.05 3.04
CA MET A 75 1.18 -9.96 3.92
C MET A 75 0.00 -9.04 4.26
N VAL A 76 -0.74 -8.57 3.25
CA VAL A 76 -1.90 -7.69 3.45
C VAL A 76 -2.99 -8.40 4.25
N ALA A 77 -3.24 -9.70 3.99
CA ALA A 77 -4.20 -10.48 4.78
C ALA A 77 -3.79 -10.59 6.26
N PHE A 78 -2.51 -10.82 6.55
CA PHE A 78 -2.01 -10.85 7.93
C PHE A 78 -2.06 -9.48 8.60
N MET A 79 -1.69 -8.40 7.89
CA MET A 79 -1.81 -7.04 8.41
C MET A 79 -3.26 -6.70 8.75
N TRP A 80 -4.19 -7.06 7.87
CA TRP A 80 -5.62 -6.89 8.08
C TRP A 80 -6.12 -7.70 9.28
N TYR A 81 -5.72 -8.97 9.38
CA TYR A 81 -6.08 -9.82 10.51
C TYR A 81 -5.55 -9.26 11.83
N ALA A 82 -4.28 -8.87 11.88
CA ALA A 82 -3.63 -8.32 13.06
C ALA A 82 -4.29 -7.01 13.51
N PHE A 83 -4.61 -6.11 12.58
CA PHE A 83 -5.29 -4.86 12.88
C PHE A 83 -6.69 -5.06 13.47
N ASN A 84 -7.44 -6.07 13.01
CA ASN A 84 -8.78 -6.35 13.54
C ASN A 84 -8.77 -7.11 14.87
N HIS A 85 -7.62 -7.67 15.29
CA HIS A 85 -7.46 -8.42 16.53
C HIS A 85 -6.49 -7.77 17.52
N SER A 86 -6.03 -6.54 17.24
CA SER A 86 -5.25 -5.68 18.13
C SER A 86 -6.16 -4.75 18.92
#